data_AF-A0A8S1EGG7-F1
#
_entry.id   AF-A0A8S1EGG7-F1
#
_cell.length_a   1.000
_cell.length_b   1.000
_cell.length_c   1.000
_cell.angle_alpha   90.00
_cell.angle_beta   90.00
_cell.angle_gamma   90.00
#
_symmetry.space_group_name_H-M   'P 1'
#
loop_
_entity.id
_entity.type
_entity.pdbx_description
1 polymer ?
#
loop_
_entity_poly.entity_id
_entity_poly.type
_entity_poly.pdbx_seq_one_letter_code
_entity_poly.pdbx_strand_id
1 'polypeptide(L)'
;MLFVWALLASAALLVDANANKCTYDGQEIEAGKTVTVRNSFRIKCIAENNGGWSTTIVGCVTPDGQEIEIGQNSTGDRVFECKKNDAGQVMLQEIRSARTTCQSGHKIGEEWVEKSFKHKCGPEGVTEISGCVVGDDKTFIALGSTSVIRGVEYECKKNDDNSVAFQATGRCVTKENEFKNNGDEYRDGNFMRQCDNGVGKIIGCAADGVSDTIPIGKNVTVGDQIYSCLKENDKILFKKYSTNPNLTNVYAQCSHQGKLYSNGSTFIVQNAFRVRCVTFPNLTATLETISCITPAGVEIPIGTKLEEGDRVLECTAGNVSLKSWPGKSSNCQGVHKLGEEWVEGSFKLRCEPYGKTNLTACLTKSGVEIPLGSSQKLPEGYTMECVSVDGQVILRQAAASECTASNGQTKKIDETWVEGNFVRKCSQYGIALITACHVDGFGEIPLNRNATSGNHVYMCGKDGDKYSFNTGRTL
;
A
#
# COMPACT_ATOMS: atom_id res chain seq x y z
N MET A 1 -90.00 16.45 25.04
CA MET A 1 -88.77 17.06 24.52
C MET A 1 -88.08 16.00 23.66
N LEU A 2 -88.11 16.20 22.33
CA LEU A 2 -87.23 15.69 21.26
C LEU A 2 -86.85 14.18 21.10
N PHE A 3 -87.18 13.65 19.89
CA PHE A 3 -86.58 12.57 19.03
C PHE A 3 -86.39 11.15 19.62
N VAL A 4 -86.98 10.04 19.11
CA VAL A 4 -87.03 9.37 17.78
C VAL A 4 -85.69 8.79 17.30
N TRP A 5 -85.75 7.52 16.84
CA TRP A 5 -84.75 6.55 16.28
C TRP A 5 -84.26 5.50 17.31
N ALA A 6 -84.69 4.23 17.35
CA ALA A 6 -84.82 3.17 16.32
C ALA A 6 -83.48 2.68 15.73
N LEU A 7 -83.08 1.44 16.08
CA LEU A 7 -82.35 0.42 15.28
C LEU A 7 -82.09 -0.79 16.21
N LEU A 8 -82.96 -1.79 16.17
CA LEU A 8 -82.81 -3.08 15.48
C LEU A 8 -82.05 -4.15 16.28
N ALA A 9 -82.80 -5.15 16.71
CA ALA A 9 -82.31 -6.48 16.99
C ALA A 9 -81.64 -7.07 15.74
N SER A 10 -80.47 -7.70 15.92
CA SER A 10 -79.98 -8.74 15.02
C SER A 10 -79.02 -9.62 15.82
N ALA A 11 -79.45 -10.85 16.05
CA ALA A 11 -78.57 -11.93 16.43
C ALA A 11 -77.45 -12.02 15.39
N ALA A 12 -76.23 -11.63 15.77
CA ALA A 12 -75.05 -12.02 15.03
C ALA A 12 -74.70 -13.44 15.50
N LEU A 13 -75.09 -14.39 14.66
CA LEU A 13 -74.61 -15.76 14.64
C LEU A 13 -73.12 -15.78 14.98
N LEU A 14 -72.76 -16.68 15.90
CA LEU A 14 -71.43 -17.26 15.97
C LEU A 14 -71.10 -17.79 14.56
N VAL A 15 -70.38 -17.00 13.79
CA VAL A 15 -69.52 -17.55 12.76
C VAL A 15 -68.21 -17.75 13.48
N ASP A 16 -67.98 -18.98 13.94
CA ASP A 16 -66.62 -19.48 14.11
C ASP A 16 -65.92 -19.17 12.79
N ALA A 17 -65.16 -18.08 12.73
CA ALA A 17 -64.16 -17.94 11.72
C ALA A 17 -63.19 -19.07 12.05
N ASN A 18 -63.36 -20.20 11.38
CA ASN A 18 -62.35 -21.24 11.25
C ASN A 18 -61.09 -20.50 10.81
N ALA A 19 -60.27 -20.10 11.79
CA ALA A 19 -58.98 -19.52 11.53
C ALA A 19 -58.18 -20.68 10.97
N ASN A 20 -58.20 -20.80 9.64
CA ASN A 20 -57.55 -21.87 8.92
C ASN A 20 -56.09 -21.93 9.40
N LYS A 21 -55.73 -23.01 10.09
CA LYS A 21 -54.39 -23.22 10.63
C LYS A 21 -53.62 -24.11 9.67
N CYS A 22 -52.33 -23.84 9.50
CA CYS A 22 -51.42 -24.77 8.84
C CYS A 22 -51.00 -25.85 9.84
N THR A 23 -50.95 -27.10 9.42
CA THR A 23 -50.40 -28.19 10.24
C THR A 23 -49.05 -28.59 9.70
N TYR A 24 -47.97 -28.11 10.32
CA TYR A 24 -46.61 -28.43 9.89
C TYR A 24 -45.90 -29.26 10.96
N ASP A 25 -45.45 -30.46 10.59
CA ASP A 25 -44.77 -31.42 11.49
C ASP A 25 -45.56 -31.71 12.78
N GLY A 26 -46.89 -31.80 12.66
CA GLY A 26 -47.81 -32.03 13.79
C GLY A 26 -48.14 -30.78 14.63
N GLN A 27 -47.56 -29.62 14.33
CA GLN A 27 -47.85 -28.36 15.01
C GLN A 27 -48.87 -27.50 14.25
N GLU A 28 -49.88 -26.97 14.94
CA GLU A 28 -50.83 -26.01 14.39
C GLU A 28 -50.26 -24.58 14.42
N ILE A 29 -50.25 -23.92 13.26
CA ILE A 29 -49.77 -22.56 13.06
C ILE A 29 -50.93 -21.72 12.53
N GLU A 30 -51.26 -20.60 13.19
CA GLU A 30 -52.34 -19.72 12.74
C GLU A 30 -52.01 -19.06 11.38
N ALA A 31 -53.04 -18.81 10.56
CA ALA A 31 -52.92 -18.10 9.30
C ALA A 31 -52.14 -16.78 9.45
N GLY A 32 -51.15 -16.58 8.58
CA GLY A 32 -50.33 -15.37 8.54
C GLY A 32 -49.20 -15.34 9.57
N LYS A 33 -49.17 -16.24 10.56
CA LYS A 33 -48.05 -16.31 11.52
C LYS A 33 -46.81 -16.93 10.88
N THR A 34 -45.66 -16.42 11.31
CA THR A 34 -44.34 -16.94 11.00
C THR A 34 -43.80 -17.66 12.23
N VAL A 35 -43.30 -18.88 12.05
CA VAL A 35 -42.68 -19.67 13.13
C VAL A 35 -41.35 -20.27 12.65
N THR A 36 -40.44 -20.49 13.59
CA THR A 36 -39.17 -21.18 13.32
C THR A 36 -39.38 -22.69 13.43
N VAL A 37 -39.03 -23.41 12.38
CA VAL A 37 -39.10 -24.88 12.30
C VAL A 37 -37.71 -25.45 12.08
N ARG A 38 -37.49 -26.67 12.59
CA ARG A 38 -36.20 -27.38 12.53
C ARG A 38 -35.01 -26.55 13.03
N ASN A 39 -35.26 -25.58 13.92
CA ASN A 39 -34.29 -24.65 14.51
C ASN A 39 -33.45 -23.83 13.51
N SER A 40 -33.85 -23.76 12.23
CA SER A 40 -33.03 -23.10 11.20
C SER A 40 -33.83 -22.39 10.11
N PHE A 41 -35.14 -22.61 10.01
CA PHE A 41 -35.96 -22.01 8.95
C PHE A 41 -37.19 -21.33 9.53
N ARG A 42 -37.51 -20.12 9.04
CA ARG A 42 -38.74 -19.41 9.38
C ARG A 42 -39.75 -19.65 8.27
N ILE A 43 -40.87 -20.25 8.62
CA ILE A 43 -41.97 -20.51 7.68
C ILE A 43 -43.19 -19.66 8.03
N LYS A 44 -43.87 -19.14 7.01
CA LYS A 44 -45.13 -18.41 7.14
C LYS A 44 -46.28 -19.29 6.69
N CYS A 45 -47.33 -19.37 7.51
CA CYS A 45 -48.57 -20.05 7.17
C CYS A 45 -49.43 -19.20 6.23
N ILE A 46 -49.88 -19.78 5.12
CA ILE A 46 -50.79 -19.17 4.16
C ILE A 46 -52.03 -20.05 4.10
N ALA A 47 -53.13 -19.56 4.67
CA ALA A 47 -54.42 -20.22 4.59
C ALA A 47 -55.19 -19.78 3.35
N GLU A 48 -55.80 -20.74 2.67
CA GLU A 48 -56.69 -20.51 1.53
C GLU A 48 -58.16 -20.54 1.97
N ASN A 49 -59.02 -19.81 1.24
CA ASN A 49 -60.44 -19.67 1.58
C ASN A 49 -61.25 -20.98 1.43
N ASN A 50 -60.70 -21.98 0.76
CA ASN A 50 -61.30 -23.32 0.56
C ASN A 50 -60.97 -24.30 1.71
N GLY A 51 -60.30 -23.85 2.78
CA GLY A 51 -59.81 -24.70 3.87
C GLY A 51 -58.47 -25.37 3.59
N GLY A 52 -57.88 -25.16 2.40
CA GLY A 52 -56.51 -25.52 2.09
C GLY A 52 -55.50 -24.60 2.78
N TRP A 53 -54.26 -25.07 2.90
CA TRP A 53 -53.18 -24.27 3.46
C TRP A 53 -51.84 -24.63 2.83
N SER A 54 -50.92 -23.67 2.79
CA SER A 54 -49.54 -23.88 2.40
C SER A 54 -48.58 -23.17 3.35
N THR A 55 -47.32 -23.61 3.38
CA THR A 55 -46.26 -22.92 4.12
C THR A 55 -45.17 -22.49 3.15
N THR A 56 -44.64 -21.28 3.36
CA THR A 56 -43.49 -20.80 2.59
C THR A 56 -42.36 -20.42 3.53
N ILE A 57 -41.12 -20.77 3.17
CA ILE A 57 -39.94 -20.30 3.89
C ILE A 57 -39.77 -18.81 3.58
N VAL A 58 -39.67 -17.99 4.61
CA VAL A 58 -39.49 -16.53 4.53
C VAL A 58 -38.12 -16.08 5.02
N GLY A 59 -37.33 -16.97 5.63
CA GLY A 59 -35.98 -16.68 6.11
C GLY A 59 -35.37 -17.85 6.87
N CYS A 60 -34.18 -17.64 7.40
CA CYS A 60 -33.42 -18.60 8.18
C CYS A 60 -33.18 -18.09 9.61
N VAL A 61 -32.77 -18.97 10.53
CA VAL A 61 -32.32 -18.63 11.89
C VAL A 61 -30.96 -19.26 12.14
N THR A 62 -29.98 -18.46 12.57
CA THR A 62 -28.64 -18.95 12.90
C THR A 62 -28.62 -19.76 14.21
N PRO A 63 -27.55 -20.54 14.47
CA PRO A 63 -27.41 -21.28 15.74
C PRO A 63 -27.41 -20.39 17.00
N ASP A 64 -27.00 -19.12 16.88
CA ASP A 64 -27.05 -18.11 17.94
C ASP A 64 -28.39 -17.35 18.00
N GLY A 65 -29.36 -17.70 17.16
CA GLY A 65 -30.74 -17.21 17.21
C GLY A 65 -31.03 -15.97 16.38
N GLN A 66 -30.09 -15.50 15.55
CA GLN A 66 -30.30 -14.37 14.65
C GLN A 66 -31.20 -14.76 13.47
N GLU A 67 -32.25 -13.99 13.22
CA GLU A 67 -33.12 -14.17 12.05
C GLU A 67 -32.52 -13.48 10.81
N ILE A 68 -32.54 -14.15 9.66
CA ILE A 68 -32.00 -13.66 8.38
C ILE A 68 -33.06 -13.82 7.28
N GLU A 69 -33.28 -12.79 6.47
CA GLU A 69 -34.12 -12.89 5.28
C GLU A 69 -33.42 -13.64 4.13
N ILE A 70 -34.21 -14.20 3.20
CA ILE A 70 -33.64 -14.89 2.03
C ILE A 70 -32.86 -13.87 1.18
N GLY A 71 -31.59 -14.18 0.89
CA GLY A 71 -30.64 -13.33 0.17
C GLY A 71 -29.79 -12.43 1.07
N GLN A 72 -29.93 -12.52 2.40
CA GLN A 72 -29.16 -11.73 3.37
C GLN A 72 -28.17 -12.60 4.16
N ASN A 73 -27.26 -11.93 4.86
CA ASN A 73 -26.22 -12.54 5.71
C ASN A 73 -26.40 -12.16 7.18
N SER A 74 -25.97 -13.05 8.08
CA SER A 74 -25.89 -12.80 9.52
C SER A 74 -24.73 -11.87 9.86
N THR A 75 -24.74 -11.34 11.07
CA THR A 75 -23.70 -10.44 11.58
C THR A 75 -23.05 -11.05 12.81
N GLY A 76 -21.75 -11.29 12.79
CA GLY A 76 -21.03 -11.90 13.90
C GLY A 76 -19.71 -12.55 13.50
N ASP A 77 -19.07 -13.26 14.43
CA ASP A 77 -17.79 -13.96 14.19
C ASP A 77 -17.97 -15.16 13.24
N ARG A 78 -19.16 -15.76 13.23
CA ARG A 78 -19.60 -16.75 12.24
C ARG A 78 -20.69 -16.11 11.40
N VAL A 79 -20.39 -15.84 10.13
CA VAL A 79 -21.35 -15.27 9.19
C VAL A 79 -22.10 -16.41 8.52
N PHE A 80 -23.42 -16.31 8.42
CA PHE A 80 -24.27 -17.27 7.74
C PHE A 80 -25.06 -16.57 6.64
N GLU A 81 -25.22 -17.22 5.49
CA GLU A 81 -26.06 -16.75 4.38
C GLU A 81 -27.32 -17.62 4.28
N CYS A 82 -28.46 -16.97 4.11
CA CYS A 82 -29.72 -17.63 3.83
C CYS A 82 -30.01 -17.52 2.32
N LYS A 83 -29.80 -18.57 1.53
CA LYS A 83 -29.97 -18.51 0.06
C LYS A 83 -30.79 -19.67 -0.49
N LYS A 84 -31.24 -19.54 -1.74
CA LYS A 84 -31.82 -20.65 -2.50
C LYS A 84 -30.73 -21.36 -3.30
N ASN A 85 -30.74 -22.69 -3.32
CA ASN A 85 -29.91 -23.46 -4.24
C ASN A 85 -30.47 -23.45 -5.67
N ASP A 86 -29.75 -24.05 -6.61
CA ASP A 86 -30.15 -24.14 -8.03
C ASP A 86 -31.47 -24.89 -8.24
N ALA A 87 -31.88 -25.71 -7.26
CA ALA A 87 -33.17 -26.40 -7.22
C ALA A 87 -34.30 -25.57 -6.56
N GLY A 88 -34.04 -24.32 -6.17
CA GLY A 88 -35.00 -23.40 -5.56
C GLY A 88 -35.25 -23.60 -4.06
N GLN A 89 -34.55 -24.53 -3.40
CA GLN A 89 -34.68 -24.83 -1.97
C GLN A 89 -33.88 -23.84 -1.13
N VAL A 90 -34.49 -23.31 -0.05
CA VAL A 90 -33.81 -22.40 0.88
C VAL A 90 -32.89 -23.18 1.81
N MET A 91 -31.66 -22.70 1.96
CA MET A 91 -30.62 -23.27 2.81
C MET A 91 -29.90 -22.17 3.60
N LEU A 92 -29.58 -22.51 4.85
CA LEU A 92 -28.70 -21.71 5.70
C LEU A 92 -27.28 -22.27 5.56
N GLN A 93 -26.37 -21.46 5.01
CA GLN A 93 -24.99 -21.86 4.80
C GLN A 93 -24.07 -20.98 5.65
N GLU A 94 -23.18 -21.59 6.43
CA GLU A 94 -22.11 -20.84 7.10
C GLU A 94 -21.09 -20.35 6.06
N ILE A 95 -20.90 -19.03 5.99
CA ILE A 95 -19.81 -18.39 5.25
C ILE A 95 -18.69 -18.13 6.26
N ARG A 96 -17.60 -18.91 6.16
CA ARG A 96 -16.47 -18.78 7.08
C ARG A 96 -15.81 -17.40 6.97
N SER A 97 -15.62 -16.78 8.14
CA SER A 97 -15.11 -15.42 8.37
C SER A 97 -13.76 -15.10 7.71
N ALA A 98 -13.50 -13.81 7.53
CA ALA A 98 -12.29 -13.15 7.03
C ALA A 98 -10.98 -13.43 7.81
N ARG A 99 -10.96 -14.47 8.66
CA ARG A 99 -9.78 -15.05 9.33
C ARG A 99 -9.39 -16.41 8.78
N THR A 100 -9.84 -16.79 7.58
CA THR A 100 -9.34 -18.01 6.94
C THR A 100 -7.88 -17.77 6.56
N THR A 101 -6.95 -18.21 7.40
CA THR A 101 -5.57 -18.41 6.96
C THR A 101 -5.56 -19.56 5.96
N CYS A 102 -4.72 -19.49 4.94
CA CYS A 102 -4.42 -20.66 4.14
C CYS A 102 -3.92 -21.82 5.03
N GLN A 103 -3.95 -23.06 4.54
CA GLN A 103 -3.50 -24.24 5.31
C GLN A 103 -2.11 -24.08 5.95
N SER A 104 -1.30 -23.16 5.44
CA SER A 104 0.05 -22.75 5.90
C SER A 104 0.09 -21.62 6.94
N GLY A 105 -1.05 -21.09 7.39
CA GLY A 105 -1.12 -20.00 8.40
C GLY A 105 -1.02 -18.57 7.84
N HIS A 106 -0.88 -18.41 6.53
CA HIS A 106 -0.80 -17.11 5.85
C HIS A 106 -2.18 -16.48 5.64
N LYS A 107 -2.27 -15.16 5.74
CA LYS A 107 -3.54 -14.41 5.57
C LYS A 107 -3.93 -14.37 4.10
N ILE A 108 -5.23 -14.28 3.81
CA ILE A 108 -5.72 -14.05 2.43
C ILE A 108 -5.02 -12.83 1.82
N GLY A 109 -4.52 -12.98 0.59
CA GLY A 109 -3.76 -11.98 -0.13
C GLY A 109 -2.26 -11.95 0.19
N GLU A 110 -1.80 -12.63 1.24
CA GLU A 110 -0.39 -12.74 1.58
C GLU A 110 0.36 -13.57 0.53
N GLU A 111 1.56 -13.12 0.18
CA GLU A 111 2.46 -13.79 -0.77
C GLU A 111 3.76 -14.17 -0.06
N TRP A 112 4.22 -15.39 -0.28
CA TRP A 112 5.47 -15.88 0.31
C TRP A 112 6.25 -16.74 -0.69
N VAL A 113 7.53 -16.94 -0.41
CA VAL A 113 8.39 -17.82 -1.20
C VAL A 113 8.70 -19.06 -0.38
N GLU A 114 8.42 -20.21 -0.94
CA GLU A 114 8.78 -21.50 -0.37
C GLU A 114 9.54 -22.31 -1.43
N LYS A 115 10.79 -22.66 -1.13
CA LYS A 115 11.73 -23.27 -2.09
C LYS A 115 11.81 -22.44 -3.39
N SER A 116 11.50 -23.03 -4.54
CA SER A 116 11.56 -22.40 -5.85
C SER A 116 10.22 -21.81 -6.30
N PHE A 117 9.22 -21.72 -5.43
CA PHE A 117 7.87 -21.28 -5.79
C PHE A 117 7.43 -20.08 -4.97
N LYS A 118 6.75 -19.15 -5.64
CA LYS A 118 6.08 -18.03 -4.99
C LYS A 118 4.61 -18.38 -4.82
N HIS A 119 4.16 -18.46 -3.58
CA HIS A 119 2.79 -18.76 -3.19
C HIS A 119 2.00 -17.49 -2.92
N LYS A 120 0.67 -17.60 -3.05
CA LYS A 120 -0.29 -16.58 -2.67
C LYS A 120 -1.48 -17.24 -1.99
N CYS A 121 -1.96 -16.63 -0.91
CA CYS A 121 -3.20 -17.09 -0.29
C CYS A 121 -4.39 -16.50 -1.06
N GLY A 122 -5.10 -17.37 -1.79
CA GLY A 122 -6.26 -17.01 -2.60
C GLY A 122 -7.55 -16.82 -1.79
N PRO A 123 -8.65 -16.46 -2.48
CA PRO A 123 -9.98 -16.47 -1.89
C PRO A 123 -10.29 -17.83 -1.27
N GLU A 124 -11.11 -17.85 -0.21
CA GLU A 124 -11.49 -19.09 0.51
C GLU A 124 -10.34 -19.82 1.25
N GLY A 125 -9.14 -19.21 1.34
CA GLY A 125 -8.01 -19.79 2.07
C GLY A 125 -7.30 -20.91 1.31
N VAL A 126 -7.39 -20.91 -0.03
CA VAL A 126 -6.68 -21.85 -0.88
C VAL A 126 -5.30 -21.28 -1.23
N THR A 127 -4.24 -22.06 -0.99
CA THR A 127 -2.89 -21.68 -1.42
C THR A 127 -2.74 -21.90 -2.92
N GLU A 128 -2.37 -20.85 -3.64
CA GLU A 128 -2.08 -20.90 -5.07
C GLU A 128 -0.59 -20.63 -5.32
N ILE A 129 0.00 -21.31 -6.29
CA ILE A 129 1.32 -20.94 -6.80
C ILE A 129 1.11 -19.79 -7.80
N SER A 130 1.79 -18.68 -7.59
CA SER A 130 1.74 -17.48 -8.46
C SER A 130 2.88 -17.42 -9.47
N GLY A 131 3.95 -18.18 -9.24
CA GLY A 131 5.09 -18.30 -10.15
C GLY A 131 6.26 -19.01 -9.50
N CYS A 132 7.39 -19.01 -10.21
CA CYS A 132 8.63 -19.65 -9.77
C CYS A 132 9.65 -18.57 -9.40
N VAL A 133 10.62 -18.92 -8.55
CA VAL A 133 11.73 -18.04 -8.18
C VAL A 133 13.07 -18.70 -8.43
N VAL A 134 14.03 -17.93 -8.92
CA VAL A 134 15.37 -18.41 -9.28
C VAL A 134 16.43 -17.66 -8.48
N GLY A 135 17.36 -18.42 -7.90
CA GLY A 135 18.54 -17.89 -7.22
C GLY A 135 18.26 -17.20 -5.88
N ASP A 136 19.34 -16.76 -5.22
CA ASP A 136 19.29 -16.07 -3.92
C ASP A 136 18.67 -14.66 -4.03
N ASP A 137 18.72 -14.07 -5.23
CA ASP A 137 18.10 -12.77 -5.54
C ASP A 137 16.56 -12.87 -5.70
N LYS A 138 16.00 -14.08 -5.59
CA LYS A 138 14.55 -14.37 -5.65
C LYS A 138 13.90 -13.80 -6.91
N THR A 139 14.61 -13.89 -8.04
CA THR A 139 14.11 -13.40 -9.34
C THR A 139 12.84 -14.16 -9.71
N PHE A 140 11.73 -13.43 -9.90
CA PHE A 140 10.40 -14.01 -10.13
C PHE A 140 10.14 -14.30 -11.62
N ILE A 141 9.63 -15.50 -11.91
CA ILE A 141 9.14 -15.93 -13.22
C ILE A 141 7.65 -16.20 -13.07
N ALA A 142 6.81 -15.49 -13.85
CA ALA A 142 5.37 -15.69 -13.83
C ALA A 142 4.98 -17.10 -14.31
N LEU A 143 3.84 -17.62 -13.82
CA LEU A 143 3.30 -18.89 -14.31
C LEU A 143 3.04 -18.87 -15.81
N GLY A 144 3.46 -19.95 -16.48
CA GLY A 144 3.35 -20.10 -17.94
C GLY A 144 4.43 -19.36 -18.72
N SER A 145 5.35 -18.65 -18.04
CA SER A 145 6.40 -17.87 -18.68
C SER A 145 7.75 -18.58 -18.64
N THR A 146 8.61 -18.22 -19.60
CA THR A 146 10.04 -18.50 -19.57
C THR A 146 10.84 -17.22 -19.28
N SER A 147 12.02 -17.36 -18.70
CA SER A 147 12.92 -16.23 -18.45
C SER A 147 14.38 -16.67 -18.45
N VAL A 148 15.26 -15.81 -18.96
CA VAL A 148 16.70 -16.07 -19.03
C VAL A 148 17.39 -15.37 -17.88
N ILE A 149 17.99 -16.13 -16.97
CA ILE A 149 18.64 -15.62 -15.76
C ILE A 149 20.07 -16.16 -15.75
N ARG A 150 21.04 -15.23 -15.79
CA ARG A 150 22.48 -15.54 -15.84
C ARG A 150 22.87 -16.49 -16.98
N GLY A 151 22.20 -16.35 -18.13
CA GLY A 151 22.48 -17.15 -19.34
C GLY A 151 21.78 -18.50 -19.40
N VAL A 152 21.02 -18.88 -18.37
CA VAL A 152 20.22 -20.10 -18.35
C VAL A 152 18.75 -19.73 -18.54
N GLU A 153 18.08 -20.38 -19.49
CA GLU A 153 16.63 -20.27 -19.65
C GLU A 153 15.93 -21.19 -18.63
N TYR A 154 15.02 -20.58 -17.87
CA TYR A 154 14.15 -21.25 -16.92
C TYR A 154 12.70 -21.17 -17.40
N GLU A 155 11.97 -22.27 -17.22
CA GLU A 155 10.54 -22.38 -17.53
C GLU A 155 9.75 -22.63 -16.25
N CYS A 156 8.70 -21.85 -16.04
CA CYS A 156 7.74 -22.02 -14.95
C CYS A 156 6.40 -22.48 -15.53
N LYS A 157 6.23 -23.79 -15.75
CA LYS A 157 5.10 -24.35 -16.46
C LYS A 157 3.98 -24.77 -15.51
N LYS A 158 2.76 -24.33 -15.78
CA LYS A 158 1.56 -24.87 -15.16
C LYS A 158 1.04 -26.05 -16.00
N ASN A 159 0.89 -27.21 -15.39
CA ASN A 159 0.35 -28.41 -16.03
C ASN A 159 -1.18 -28.44 -15.94
N ASP A 160 -1.81 -29.29 -16.74
CA ASP A 160 -3.26 -29.41 -16.83
C ASP A 160 -3.91 -29.91 -15.52
N ASP A 161 -3.14 -30.61 -14.68
CA ASP A 161 -3.54 -31.07 -13.34
C ASP A 161 -3.35 -30.01 -12.24
N ASN A 162 -3.16 -28.74 -12.63
CA ASN A 162 -2.81 -27.61 -11.76
C ASN A 162 -1.45 -27.73 -11.03
N SER A 163 -0.64 -28.76 -11.28
CA SER A 163 0.74 -28.79 -10.76
C SER A 163 1.63 -27.77 -11.49
N VAL A 164 2.69 -27.31 -10.83
CA VAL A 164 3.65 -26.37 -11.42
C VAL A 164 5.02 -27.04 -11.49
N ALA A 165 5.55 -27.13 -12.71
CA ALA A 165 6.89 -27.60 -12.98
C ALA A 165 7.84 -26.41 -13.14
N PHE A 166 8.96 -26.45 -12.42
CA PHE A 166 10.04 -25.48 -12.55
C PHE A 166 11.30 -26.21 -13.01
N GLN A 167 11.81 -25.83 -14.18
CA GLN A 167 13.00 -26.46 -14.75
C GLN A 167 13.88 -25.48 -15.51
N ALA A 168 15.19 -25.70 -15.46
CA ALA A 168 16.09 -25.13 -16.45
C ALA A 168 15.92 -25.92 -17.75
N THR A 169 15.70 -25.24 -18.89
CA THR A 169 15.51 -25.91 -20.18
C THR A 169 16.82 -26.41 -20.78
N GLY A 170 17.97 -25.97 -20.23
CA GLY A 170 19.30 -26.32 -20.73
C GLY A 170 19.62 -25.72 -22.11
N ARG A 171 18.80 -24.77 -22.58
CA ARG A 171 18.98 -24.08 -23.86
C ARG A 171 19.89 -22.87 -23.68
N CYS A 172 20.75 -22.65 -24.67
CA CYS A 172 21.64 -21.49 -24.71
C CYS A 172 20.99 -20.37 -25.51
N VAL A 173 21.25 -19.14 -25.11
CA VAL A 173 20.76 -17.94 -25.81
C VAL A 173 21.94 -17.24 -26.47
N THR A 174 21.85 -16.99 -27.77
CA THR A 174 22.87 -16.25 -28.52
C THR A 174 22.77 -14.75 -28.23
N LYS A 175 23.78 -13.95 -28.62
CA LYS A 175 23.72 -12.48 -28.54
C LYS A 175 22.59 -11.86 -29.37
N GLU A 176 22.07 -12.62 -30.33
CA GLU A 176 20.97 -12.23 -31.22
C GLU A 176 19.61 -12.70 -30.67
N ASN A 177 19.57 -13.17 -29.41
CA ASN A 177 18.38 -13.73 -28.76
C ASN A 177 17.81 -14.98 -29.45
N GLU A 178 18.64 -15.72 -30.19
CA GLU A 178 18.24 -17.02 -30.72
C GLU A 178 18.45 -18.13 -29.67
N PHE A 179 17.53 -19.09 -29.64
CA PHE A 179 17.64 -20.26 -28.78
C PHE A 179 18.37 -21.40 -29.48
N LYS A 180 19.34 -22.00 -28.79
CA LYS A 180 20.08 -23.19 -29.22
C LYS A 180 19.82 -24.32 -28.23
N ASN A 181 19.46 -25.48 -28.73
CA ASN A 181 19.23 -26.66 -27.92
C ASN A 181 20.55 -27.24 -27.43
N ASN A 182 20.50 -28.07 -26.39
CA ASN A 182 21.68 -28.75 -25.90
C ASN A 182 22.33 -29.61 -27.01
N GLY A 183 23.64 -29.44 -27.22
CA GLY A 183 24.40 -30.06 -28.31
C GLY A 183 24.50 -29.22 -29.59
N ASP A 184 23.64 -28.20 -29.77
CA ASP A 184 23.67 -27.37 -30.98
C ASP A 184 24.97 -26.55 -31.04
N GLU A 185 25.57 -26.51 -32.22
CA GLU A 185 26.69 -25.63 -32.52
C GLU A 185 26.20 -24.30 -33.11
N TYR A 186 26.79 -23.21 -32.68
CA TYR A 186 26.43 -21.88 -33.13
C TYR A 186 27.61 -20.92 -33.13
N ARG A 187 27.55 -19.93 -34.03
CA ARG A 187 28.56 -18.88 -34.14
C ARG A 187 28.23 -17.75 -33.16
N ASP A 188 29.22 -17.34 -32.37
CA ASP A 188 29.19 -16.15 -31.52
C ASP A 188 30.39 -15.26 -31.88
N GLY A 189 30.18 -14.37 -32.86
CA GLY A 189 31.23 -13.55 -33.44
C GLY A 189 32.31 -14.41 -34.13
N ASN A 190 33.53 -14.36 -33.59
CA ASN A 190 34.67 -15.12 -34.12
C ASN A 190 34.85 -16.49 -33.45
N PHE A 191 33.90 -16.95 -32.65
CA PHE A 191 33.96 -18.22 -31.94
C PHE A 191 32.83 -19.15 -32.37
N MET A 192 33.15 -20.43 -32.48
CA MET A 192 32.16 -21.49 -32.57
C MET A 192 31.94 -22.04 -31.18
N ARG A 193 30.68 -22.06 -30.76
CA ARG A 193 30.25 -22.59 -29.47
C ARG A 193 29.35 -23.79 -29.69
N GLN A 194 29.38 -24.71 -28.73
CA GLN A 194 28.39 -25.76 -28.58
C GLN A 194 27.62 -25.50 -27.30
N CYS A 195 26.30 -25.59 -27.36
CA CYS A 195 25.48 -25.49 -26.17
C CYS A 195 25.65 -26.74 -25.30
N ASP A 196 26.02 -26.56 -24.04
CA ASP A 196 26.11 -27.61 -23.03
C ASP A 196 25.31 -27.17 -21.79
N ASN A 197 24.08 -27.67 -21.68
CA ASN A 197 23.16 -27.44 -20.57
C ASN A 197 23.00 -25.96 -20.17
N GLY A 198 22.77 -25.09 -21.17
CA GLY A 198 22.61 -23.65 -20.99
C GLY A 198 23.93 -22.85 -21.01
N VAL A 199 25.07 -23.54 -21.06
CA VAL A 199 26.40 -22.90 -21.16
C VAL A 199 26.98 -23.12 -22.56
N GLY A 200 27.20 -22.03 -23.29
CA GLY A 200 27.88 -22.10 -24.59
C GLY A 200 29.38 -22.34 -24.46
N LYS A 201 29.83 -23.58 -24.62
CA LYS A 201 31.27 -23.94 -24.57
C LYS A 201 31.95 -23.62 -25.89
N ILE A 202 33.10 -22.95 -25.86
CA ILE A 202 33.87 -22.68 -27.07
C ILE A 202 34.50 -23.98 -27.57
N ILE A 203 34.19 -24.38 -28.81
CA ILE A 203 34.71 -25.57 -29.48
C ILE A 203 35.73 -25.22 -30.58
N GLY A 204 35.76 -23.96 -31.02
CA GLY A 204 36.71 -23.47 -32.03
C GLY A 204 36.47 -22.01 -32.37
N CYS A 205 37.08 -21.56 -33.47
CA CYS A 205 36.92 -20.21 -33.99
C CYS A 205 36.24 -20.21 -35.36
N ALA A 206 35.61 -19.08 -35.71
CA ALA A 206 34.97 -18.85 -37.00
C ALA A 206 35.52 -17.57 -37.64
N ALA A 207 35.62 -17.57 -38.96
CA ALA A 207 36.01 -16.41 -39.75
C ALA A 207 35.20 -16.35 -41.05
N ASP A 208 34.92 -15.14 -41.54
CA ASP A 208 34.19 -14.99 -42.80
C ASP A 208 35.03 -15.50 -43.98
N GLY A 209 34.41 -16.31 -44.84
CA GLY A 209 35.09 -17.00 -45.93
C GLY A 209 35.75 -18.34 -45.54
N VAL A 210 35.65 -18.75 -44.28
CA VAL A 210 35.99 -20.11 -43.82
C VAL A 210 34.68 -20.85 -43.55
N SER A 211 34.39 -21.92 -44.31
CA SER A 211 33.16 -22.70 -44.13
C SER A 211 33.14 -23.50 -42.84
N ASP A 212 34.31 -23.95 -42.38
CA ASP A 212 34.44 -24.90 -41.29
C ASP A 212 34.97 -24.24 -40.01
N THR A 213 34.65 -24.84 -38.87
CA THR A 213 35.19 -24.45 -37.57
C THR A 213 36.72 -24.58 -37.56
N ILE A 214 37.44 -23.50 -37.24
CA ILE A 214 38.88 -23.52 -37.04
C ILE A 214 39.15 -24.18 -35.67
N PRO A 215 39.80 -25.36 -35.61
CA PRO A 215 40.02 -26.04 -34.34
C PRO A 215 40.93 -25.24 -33.42
N ILE A 216 40.72 -25.39 -32.11
CA ILE A 216 41.57 -24.75 -31.09
C ILE A 216 43.03 -25.21 -31.28
N GLY A 217 43.96 -24.25 -31.31
CA GLY A 217 45.38 -24.45 -31.56
C GLY A 217 45.76 -24.50 -33.04
N LYS A 218 44.83 -24.24 -33.97
CA LYS A 218 45.08 -24.29 -35.42
C LYS A 218 44.94 -22.93 -36.09
N ASN A 219 45.54 -22.86 -37.29
CA ASN A 219 45.46 -21.72 -38.19
C ASN A 219 44.84 -22.17 -39.52
N VAL A 220 44.11 -21.28 -40.17
CA VAL A 220 43.65 -21.45 -41.55
C VAL A 220 44.03 -20.21 -42.35
N THR A 221 44.43 -20.40 -43.60
CA THR A 221 44.78 -19.31 -44.51
C THR A 221 43.75 -19.23 -45.62
N VAL A 222 43.15 -18.06 -45.83
CA VAL A 222 42.21 -17.79 -46.92
C VAL A 222 42.64 -16.51 -47.62
N GLY A 223 43.07 -16.62 -48.87
CA GLY A 223 43.68 -15.51 -49.62
C GLY A 223 44.93 -14.98 -48.91
N ASP A 224 45.00 -13.66 -48.72
CA ASP A 224 46.12 -12.99 -48.04
C ASP A 224 45.97 -12.93 -46.51
N GLN A 225 45.08 -13.73 -45.94
CA GLN A 225 44.74 -13.65 -44.52
C GLN A 225 44.94 -14.98 -43.81
N ILE A 226 45.63 -14.94 -42.66
CA ILE A 226 45.79 -16.08 -41.76
C ILE A 226 44.88 -15.85 -40.55
N TYR A 227 44.01 -16.80 -40.27
CA TYR A 227 43.17 -16.82 -39.08
C TYR A 227 43.69 -17.87 -38.11
N SER A 228 43.87 -17.49 -36.85
CA SER A 228 44.45 -18.34 -35.81
C SER A 228 43.50 -18.47 -34.62
N CYS A 229 43.19 -19.70 -34.26
CA CYS A 229 42.46 -20.02 -33.03
C CYS A 229 43.47 -20.53 -31.99
N LEU A 230 43.90 -19.70 -31.05
CA LEU A 230 44.97 -20.00 -30.10
C LEU A 230 44.41 -20.33 -28.72
N LYS A 231 45.10 -21.20 -27.97
CA LYS A 231 44.83 -21.42 -26.54
C LYS A 231 46.01 -20.89 -25.72
N GLU A 232 45.79 -19.85 -24.94
CA GLU A 232 46.79 -19.23 -24.04
C GLU A 232 46.17 -19.13 -22.63
N ASN A 233 46.80 -19.73 -21.61
CA ASN A 233 46.33 -19.68 -20.20
C ASN A 233 44.82 -19.99 -20.04
N ASP A 234 44.37 -21.10 -20.61
CA ASP A 234 42.97 -21.54 -20.67
C ASP A 234 41.95 -20.59 -21.35
N LYS A 235 42.43 -19.51 -21.97
CA LYS A 235 41.61 -18.63 -22.82
C LYS A 235 41.79 -19.00 -24.28
N ILE A 236 40.67 -19.03 -25.01
CA ILE A 236 40.68 -19.18 -26.47
C ILE A 236 40.72 -17.79 -27.10
N LEU A 237 41.68 -17.56 -27.98
CA LEU A 237 41.94 -16.30 -28.65
C LEU A 237 41.79 -16.49 -30.16
N PHE A 238 41.11 -15.55 -30.80
CA PHE A 238 41.08 -15.45 -32.25
C PHE A 238 42.03 -14.33 -32.70
N LYS A 239 42.99 -14.64 -33.57
CA LYS A 239 43.90 -13.66 -34.18
C LYS A 239 43.82 -13.72 -35.70
N LYS A 240 43.96 -12.58 -36.36
CA LYS A 240 43.97 -12.45 -37.81
C LYS A 240 45.27 -11.77 -38.25
N TYR A 241 45.96 -12.31 -39.23
CA TYR A 241 47.19 -11.76 -39.80
C TYR A 241 47.04 -11.55 -41.30
N SER A 242 47.81 -10.63 -41.85
CA SER A 242 47.98 -10.44 -43.30
C SER A 242 49.28 -11.12 -43.74
N THR A 243 49.25 -11.86 -44.86
CA THR A 243 50.44 -12.36 -45.53
C THR A 243 51.10 -11.30 -46.42
N ASN A 244 50.41 -10.20 -46.70
CA ASN A 244 50.93 -9.09 -47.48
C ASN A 244 51.67 -8.08 -46.57
N PRO A 245 53.00 -7.91 -46.72
CA PRO A 245 53.82 -7.04 -45.87
C PRO A 245 53.55 -5.53 -46.07
N ASN A 246 52.80 -5.14 -47.12
CA ASN A 246 52.45 -3.74 -47.39
C ASN A 246 51.13 -3.26 -46.75
N LEU A 247 50.40 -4.13 -46.05
CA LEU A 247 49.16 -3.82 -45.31
C LEU A 247 49.43 -3.79 -43.80
N THR A 248 50.27 -2.85 -43.36
CA THR A 248 50.92 -2.93 -42.05
C THR A 248 50.14 -2.40 -40.84
N ASN A 249 48.90 -1.93 -40.96
CA ASN A 249 48.16 -1.48 -39.78
C ASN A 249 46.65 -1.71 -39.88
N VAL A 250 46.24 -2.97 -39.75
CA VAL A 250 44.85 -3.28 -39.38
C VAL A 250 44.72 -3.01 -37.88
N TYR A 251 44.36 -1.80 -37.47
CA TYR A 251 43.91 -1.58 -36.10
C TYR A 251 42.49 -2.14 -35.96
N ALA A 252 42.17 -2.77 -34.83
CA ALA A 252 40.78 -3.09 -34.51
C ALA A 252 39.94 -1.81 -34.52
N GLN A 253 38.65 -1.92 -34.85
CA GLN A 253 37.70 -0.83 -34.79
C GLN A 253 36.67 -1.14 -33.71
N CYS A 254 36.15 -0.11 -33.03
CA CYS A 254 35.03 -0.32 -32.13
C CYS A 254 33.74 -0.47 -32.95
N SER A 255 32.89 -1.43 -32.59
CA SER A 255 31.57 -1.61 -33.19
C SER A 255 30.48 -1.22 -32.19
N HIS A 256 29.60 -0.31 -32.59
CA HIS A 256 28.43 0.06 -31.79
C HIS A 256 27.22 0.31 -32.71
N GLN A 257 26.11 -0.40 -32.45
CA GLN A 257 24.87 -0.33 -33.25
C GLN A 257 25.12 -0.49 -34.77
N GLY A 258 26.00 -1.42 -35.15
CA GLY A 258 26.35 -1.69 -36.54
C GLY A 258 27.25 -0.65 -37.22
N LYS A 259 27.67 0.42 -36.52
CA LYS A 259 28.65 1.39 -37.00
C LYS A 259 30.05 1.07 -36.48
N LEU A 260 31.05 1.32 -37.33
CA LEU A 260 32.46 1.13 -37.03
C LEU A 260 33.12 2.48 -36.70
N TYR A 261 33.95 2.50 -35.67
CA TYR A 261 34.65 3.68 -35.18
C TYR A 261 36.16 3.45 -35.14
N SER A 262 36.91 4.42 -35.66
CA SER A 262 38.37 4.43 -35.60
C SER A 262 38.89 4.83 -34.22
N ASN A 263 40.14 4.49 -33.93
CA ASN A 263 40.81 4.86 -32.68
C ASN A 263 40.71 6.37 -32.40
N GLY A 264 40.37 6.73 -31.17
CA GLY A 264 40.19 8.12 -30.73
C GLY A 264 38.82 8.73 -31.06
N SER A 265 37.99 8.09 -31.89
CA SER A 265 36.64 8.57 -32.18
C SER A 265 35.79 8.64 -30.91
N THR A 266 34.97 9.68 -30.78
CA THR A 266 34.03 9.81 -29.65
C THR A 266 32.59 9.85 -30.13
N PHE A 267 31.69 9.25 -29.35
CA PHE A 267 30.26 9.19 -29.65
C PHE A 267 29.46 8.95 -28.37
N ILE A 268 28.13 9.11 -28.45
CA ILE A 268 27.21 8.95 -27.32
C ILE A 268 26.56 7.56 -27.37
N VAL A 269 26.55 6.87 -26.23
CA VAL A 269 25.93 5.56 -26.03
C VAL A 269 24.80 5.70 -25.01
N GLN A 270 23.69 5.01 -25.26
CA GLN A 270 22.50 5.01 -24.39
C GLN A 270 21.94 6.41 -24.06
N ASN A 271 22.22 7.42 -24.90
CA ASN A 271 21.87 8.83 -24.67
C ASN A 271 22.38 9.43 -23.35
N ALA A 272 23.34 8.78 -22.68
CA ALA A 272 23.77 9.17 -21.32
C ALA A 272 25.29 9.16 -21.13
N PHE A 273 26.06 8.54 -22.03
CA PHE A 273 27.51 8.39 -21.86
C PHE A 273 28.24 8.76 -23.14
N ARG A 274 29.20 9.68 -23.05
CA ARG A 274 30.17 9.86 -24.12
C ARG A 274 31.31 8.87 -23.92
N VAL A 275 31.60 8.12 -24.96
CA VAL A 275 32.66 7.12 -24.98
C VAL A 275 33.70 7.46 -26.04
N ARG A 276 34.93 6.99 -25.83
CA ARG A 276 36.03 7.03 -26.79
C ARG A 276 36.35 5.61 -27.23
N CYS A 277 36.53 5.41 -28.53
CA CYS A 277 37.07 4.17 -29.07
C CYS A 277 38.57 4.09 -28.81
N VAL A 278 39.02 3.03 -28.13
CA VAL A 278 40.44 2.77 -27.86
C VAL A 278 40.82 1.43 -28.48
N THR A 279 41.78 1.45 -29.39
CA THR A 279 42.19 0.27 -30.17
C THR A 279 43.61 -0.13 -29.83
N PHE A 280 43.87 -1.42 -29.73
CA PHE A 280 45.17 -1.96 -29.33
C PHE A 280 45.86 -2.70 -30.48
N PRO A 281 47.21 -2.78 -30.50
CA PRO A 281 47.96 -3.51 -31.52
C PRO A 281 47.65 -5.02 -31.59
N ASN A 282 47.10 -5.60 -30.52
CA ASN A 282 46.66 -6.99 -30.46
C ASN A 282 45.27 -7.23 -31.10
N LEU A 283 44.78 -6.29 -31.91
CA LEU A 283 43.46 -6.33 -32.57
C LEU A 283 42.28 -6.38 -31.60
N THR A 284 42.44 -5.86 -30.38
CA THR A 284 41.32 -5.62 -29.48
C THR A 284 40.92 -4.14 -29.52
N ALA A 285 39.65 -3.87 -29.25
CA ALA A 285 39.14 -2.52 -29.09
C ALA A 285 38.21 -2.49 -27.89
N THR A 286 38.20 -1.37 -27.17
CA THR A 286 37.30 -1.14 -26.03
C THR A 286 36.69 0.25 -26.12
N LEU A 287 35.57 0.42 -25.43
CA LEU A 287 34.94 1.72 -25.23
C LEU A 287 35.34 2.23 -23.84
N GLU A 288 35.98 3.39 -23.82
CA GLU A 288 36.32 4.10 -22.60
C GLU A 288 35.28 5.19 -22.37
N THR A 289 34.54 5.15 -21.27
CA THR A 289 33.64 6.25 -20.90
C THR A 289 34.46 7.45 -20.46
N ILE A 290 34.20 8.62 -21.05
CA ILE A 290 34.96 9.85 -20.79
C ILE A 290 34.13 10.92 -20.08
N SER A 291 32.80 10.91 -20.23
CA SER A 291 31.87 11.84 -19.58
C SER A 291 30.44 11.30 -19.61
N CYS A 292 29.56 11.90 -18.81
CA CYS A 292 28.13 11.66 -18.83
C CYS A 292 27.41 12.76 -19.61
N ILE A 293 26.25 12.46 -20.18
CA ILE A 293 25.38 13.39 -20.91
C ILE A 293 24.06 13.50 -20.14
N THR A 294 23.62 14.71 -19.81
CA THR A 294 22.35 14.96 -19.12
C THR A 294 21.14 14.74 -20.03
N PRO A 295 19.92 14.63 -19.48
CA PRO A 295 18.70 14.64 -20.28
C PRO A 295 18.54 15.86 -21.20
N ALA A 296 19.09 17.03 -20.82
CA ALA A 296 19.11 18.22 -21.68
C ALA A 296 20.27 18.22 -22.69
N GLY A 297 21.11 17.18 -22.71
CA GLY A 297 22.23 17.04 -23.65
C GLY A 297 23.52 17.73 -23.21
N VAL A 298 23.63 18.18 -21.95
CA VAL A 298 24.82 18.83 -21.41
C VAL A 298 25.85 17.78 -20.99
N GLU A 299 27.12 18.05 -21.24
CA GLU A 299 28.21 17.12 -20.90
C GLU A 299 28.76 17.39 -19.49
N ILE A 300 28.81 16.34 -18.66
CA ILE A 300 29.32 16.37 -17.28
C ILE A 300 30.61 15.52 -17.21
N PRO A 301 31.76 16.12 -16.84
CA PRO A 301 33.00 15.37 -16.61
C PRO A 301 32.87 14.34 -15.48
N ILE A 302 33.57 13.22 -15.60
CA ILE A 302 33.61 12.19 -14.55
C ILE A 302 34.13 12.78 -13.23
N GLY A 303 33.46 12.44 -12.13
CA GLY A 303 33.75 12.93 -10.78
C GLY A 303 33.15 14.29 -10.44
N THR A 304 32.36 14.88 -11.35
CA THR A 304 31.77 16.21 -11.16
C THR A 304 30.25 16.19 -11.06
N LYS A 305 29.69 17.31 -10.60
CA LYS A 305 28.25 17.53 -10.44
C LYS A 305 27.81 18.74 -11.25
N LEU A 306 26.58 18.69 -11.73
CA LEU A 306 25.91 19.80 -12.41
C LEU A 306 24.50 19.97 -11.84
N GLU A 307 24.11 21.20 -11.54
CA GLU A 307 22.70 21.53 -11.31
C GLU A 307 22.03 21.78 -12.66
N GLU A 308 20.98 21.00 -12.96
CA GLU A 308 20.16 21.13 -14.16
C GLU A 308 18.69 21.20 -13.75
N GLY A 309 18.10 22.39 -13.87
CA GLY A 309 16.71 22.62 -13.49
C GLY A 309 16.46 22.41 -11.99
N ASP A 310 15.66 21.41 -11.66
CA ASP A 310 15.26 21.03 -10.30
C ASP A 310 16.10 19.85 -9.77
N ARG A 311 17.17 19.45 -10.47
CA ARG A 311 17.99 18.28 -10.13
C ARG A 311 19.46 18.64 -10.03
N VAL A 312 20.15 17.92 -9.15
CA VAL A 312 21.60 17.78 -9.19
C VAL A 312 21.90 16.46 -9.90
N LEU A 313 22.81 16.48 -10.86
CA LEU A 313 23.30 15.32 -11.60
C LEU A 313 24.79 15.12 -11.30
N GLU A 314 25.24 13.88 -11.06
CA GLU A 314 26.65 13.54 -10.83
C GLU A 314 27.06 12.44 -11.80
N CYS A 315 28.20 12.63 -12.44
CA CYS A 315 28.87 11.58 -13.18
C CYS A 315 29.89 10.90 -12.26
N THR A 316 29.60 9.69 -11.76
CA THR A 316 30.43 9.06 -10.73
C THR A 316 31.77 8.55 -11.28
N ALA A 317 32.83 8.59 -10.46
CA ALA A 317 34.10 7.94 -10.78
C ALA A 317 34.09 6.43 -10.46
N GLY A 318 34.96 5.66 -11.13
CA GLY A 318 35.02 4.20 -11.00
C GLY A 318 34.02 3.50 -11.91
N ASN A 319 32.91 2.99 -11.36
CA ASN A 319 31.78 2.54 -12.17
C ASN A 319 30.99 3.77 -12.62
N VAL A 320 31.28 4.26 -13.83
CA VAL A 320 30.71 5.52 -14.33
C VAL A 320 29.20 5.39 -14.46
N SER A 321 28.47 6.20 -13.70
CA SER A 321 27.02 6.24 -13.70
C SER A 321 26.55 7.69 -13.60
N LEU A 322 25.43 8.00 -14.24
CA LEU A 322 24.75 9.28 -14.08
C LEU A 322 23.72 9.14 -12.97
N LYS A 323 24.01 9.72 -11.80
CA LYS A 323 23.08 9.75 -10.67
C LYS A 323 22.36 11.10 -10.62
N SER A 324 21.15 11.09 -10.04
CA SER A 324 20.28 12.26 -9.94
C SER A 324 19.68 12.36 -8.54
N TRP A 325 19.63 13.58 -7.99
CA TRP A 325 18.93 13.90 -6.73
C TRP A 325 18.18 15.23 -6.90
N PRO A 326 17.21 15.52 -6.01
CA PRO A 326 16.62 16.84 -5.91
C PRO A 326 17.69 17.93 -5.77
N GLY A 327 17.69 18.91 -6.67
CA GLY A 327 18.53 20.11 -6.61
C GLY A 327 17.98 21.18 -5.67
N LYS A 328 18.73 22.28 -5.48
CA LYS A 328 18.37 23.32 -4.52
C LYS A 328 16.97 23.92 -4.75
N SER A 329 16.55 24.01 -6.00
CA SER A 329 15.27 24.54 -6.49
C SER A 329 14.16 23.49 -6.63
N SER A 330 14.35 22.27 -6.12
CA SER A 330 13.37 21.18 -6.27
C SER A 330 12.00 21.51 -5.72
N ASN A 331 10.97 21.04 -6.42
CA ASN A 331 9.62 21.04 -5.87
C ASN A 331 9.49 19.97 -4.78
N CYS A 332 8.81 20.31 -3.70
CA CYS A 332 8.42 19.37 -2.66
C CYS A 332 7.17 18.58 -3.09
N GLN A 333 7.17 17.26 -2.83
CA GLN A 333 6.10 16.34 -3.25
C GLN A 333 5.76 16.43 -4.77
N GLY A 334 6.69 16.96 -5.59
CA GLY A 334 6.51 17.15 -7.03
C GLY A 334 5.63 18.35 -7.44
N VAL A 335 4.95 19.01 -6.51
CA VAL A 335 3.93 20.04 -6.81
C VAL A 335 4.20 21.40 -6.17
N HIS A 336 4.84 21.45 -5.00
CA HIS A 336 5.04 22.69 -4.25
C HIS A 336 6.40 23.31 -4.55
N LYS A 337 6.43 24.58 -4.94
CA LYS A 337 7.65 25.30 -5.30
C LYS A 337 8.49 25.64 -4.07
N LEU A 338 9.79 25.85 -4.26
CA LEU A 338 10.68 26.30 -3.18
C LEU A 338 10.13 27.56 -2.48
N GLY A 339 9.98 27.47 -1.15
CA GLY A 339 9.44 28.54 -0.31
C GLY A 339 7.92 28.60 -0.22
N GLU A 340 7.19 27.82 -1.02
CA GLU A 340 5.73 27.68 -0.93
C GLU A 340 5.32 27.09 0.42
N GLU A 341 4.22 27.59 0.96
CA GLU A 341 3.57 27.07 2.16
C GLU A 341 2.21 26.49 1.79
N TRP A 342 1.89 25.32 2.33
CA TRP A 342 0.60 24.66 2.11
C TRP A 342 0.11 23.98 3.39
N VAL A 343 -1.15 23.59 3.39
CA VAL A 343 -1.79 22.89 4.50
C VAL A 343 -2.08 21.45 4.08
N GLU A 344 -1.61 20.51 4.89
CA GLU A 344 -1.92 19.08 4.76
C GLU A 344 -2.51 18.58 6.09
N GLY A 345 -3.83 18.32 6.10
CA GLY A 345 -4.56 17.97 7.32
C GLY A 345 -4.57 19.11 8.34
N SER A 346 -3.96 18.87 9.51
CA SER A 346 -3.84 19.86 10.60
C SER A 346 -2.45 20.50 10.67
N PHE A 347 -1.66 20.42 9.60
CA PHE A 347 -0.29 20.89 9.59
C PHE A 347 -0.04 21.86 8.44
N LYS A 348 0.70 22.93 8.73
CA LYS A 348 1.25 23.84 7.75
C LYS A 348 2.68 23.41 7.45
N LEU A 349 2.94 23.20 6.17
CA LEU A 349 4.22 22.74 5.63
C LEU A 349 4.82 23.83 4.77
N ARG A 350 6.14 23.85 4.67
CA ARG A 350 6.91 24.73 3.80
C ARG A 350 7.93 23.93 3.00
N CYS A 351 8.08 24.28 1.74
CA CYS A 351 9.09 23.66 0.89
C CYS A 351 10.45 24.32 1.11
N GLU A 352 11.42 23.52 1.56
CA GLU A 352 12.82 23.91 1.74
C GLU A 352 13.69 23.42 0.56
N PRO A 353 14.92 23.95 0.43
CA PRO A 353 15.84 23.50 -0.61
C PRO A 353 16.02 21.97 -0.63
N TYR A 354 16.33 21.43 -1.82
CA TYR A 354 16.49 19.99 -2.04
C TYR A 354 15.19 19.17 -1.86
N GLY A 355 14.03 19.82 -2.01
CA GLY A 355 12.73 19.14 -1.98
C GLY A 355 12.34 18.66 -0.59
N LYS A 356 12.94 19.24 0.46
CA LYS A 356 12.67 18.90 1.84
C LYS A 356 11.40 19.60 2.32
N THR A 357 10.46 18.84 2.86
CA THR A 357 9.26 19.38 3.50
C THR A 357 9.55 19.69 4.97
N ASN A 358 9.27 20.91 5.41
CA ASN A 358 9.41 21.32 6.81
C ASN A 358 8.05 21.72 7.39
N LEU A 359 7.72 21.24 8.58
CA LEU A 359 6.49 21.59 9.28
C LEU A 359 6.71 22.88 10.07
N THR A 360 5.93 23.91 9.77
CA THR A 360 6.08 25.25 10.35
C THR A 360 5.03 25.56 11.41
N ALA A 361 3.81 25.01 11.29
CA ALA A 361 2.72 25.24 12.23
C ALA A 361 1.70 24.10 12.26
N CYS A 362 0.87 24.09 13.29
CA CYS A 362 -0.35 23.28 13.37
C CYS A 362 -1.58 24.17 13.15
N LEU A 363 -2.65 23.63 12.58
CA LEU A 363 -3.94 24.32 12.43
C LEU A 363 -5.01 23.66 13.28
N THR A 364 -5.76 24.47 14.02
CA THR A 364 -6.94 24.02 14.76
C THR A 364 -8.11 23.72 13.81
N LYS A 365 -9.15 23.04 14.32
CA LYS A 365 -10.41 22.85 13.56
C LYS A 365 -11.09 24.16 13.16
N SER A 366 -10.86 25.23 13.92
CA SER A 366 -11.33 26.59 13.62
C SER A 366 -10.42 27.36 12.66
N GLY A 367 -9.32 26.76 12.20
CA GLY A 367 -8.38 27.37 11.25
C GLY A 367 -7.34 28.28 11.88
N VAL A 368 -7.19 28.28 13.21
CA VAL A 368 -6.16 29.08 13.90
C VAL A 368 -4.81 28.41 13.72
N GLU A 369 -3.83 29.16 13.20
CA GLU A 369 -2.45 28.71 13.01
C GLU A 369 -1.65 28.87 14.32
N ILE A 370 -1.04 27.79 14.79
CA ILE A 370 -0.19 27.75 15.97
C ILE A 370 1.22 27.32 15.54
N PRO A 371 2.22 28.23 15.54
CA PRO A 371 3.58 27.90 15.12
C PRO A 371 4.17 26.72 15.90
N LEU A 372 4.99 25.90 15.24
CA LEU A 372 5.66 24.78 15.87
C LEU A 372 6.52 25.25 17.05
N GLY A 373 6.37 24.61 18.21
CA GLY A 373 6.99 24.98 19.49
C GLY A 373 6.24 26.06 20.27
N SER A 374 5.12 26.58 19.76
CA SER A 374 4.34 27.63 20.40
C SER A 374 3.00 27.13 20.93
N SER A 375 2.38 27.93 21.80
CA SER A 375 1.02 27.75 22.29
C SER A 375 0.18 29.01 22.09
N GLN A 376 -1.12 28.83 21.88
CA GLN A 376 -2.06 29.92 21.64
C GLN A 376 -3.41 29.65 22.31
N LYS A 377 -3.93 30.67 22.98
CA LYS A 377 -5.27 30.66 23.56
C LYS A 377 -6.32 30.86 22.46
N LEU A 378 -7.27 29.95 22.38
CA LEU A 378 -8.35 30.02 21.40
C LEU A 378 -9.55 30.83 21.92
N PRO A 379 -10.43 31.34 21.04
CA PRO A 379 -11.64 32.07 21.43
C PRO A 379 -12.55 31.31 22.40
N GLU A 380 -12.54 29.98 22.36
CA GLU A 380 -13.29 29.09 23.24
C GLU A 380 -12.72 29.01 24.67
N GLY A 381 -11.60 29.69 24.95
CA GLY A 381 -11.07 29.92 26.29
C GLY A 381 -9.98 28.93 26.75
N TYR A 382 -9.73 27.85 26.01
CA TYR A 382 -8.64 26.91 26.29
C TYR A 382 -7.41 27.18 25.40
N THR A 383 -6.24 26.72 25.85
CA THR A 383 -4.96 26.92 25.15
C THR A 383 -4.53 25.66 24.44
N MET A 384 -4.14 25.79 23.18
CA MET A 384 -3.58 24.70 22.36
C MET A 384 -2.09 24.94 22.13
N GLU A 385 -1.30 23.88 22.03
CA GLU A 385 0.12 23.91 21.67
C GLU A 385 0.42 22.99 20.49
N CYS A 386 1.38 23.41 19.65
CA CYS A 386 1.92 22.63 18.56
C CYS A 386 3.35 22.22 18.95
N VAL A 387 3.58 20.96 19.30
CA VAL A 387 4.86 20.52 19.87
C VAL A 387 5.37 19.25 19.18
N SER A 388 6.69 19.12 19.08
CA SER A 388 7.35 17.89 18.63
C SER A 388 7.67 17.02 19.84
N VAL A 389 7.10 15.82 19.87
CA VAL A 389 7.33 14.80 20.91
C VAL A 389 7.86 13.56 20.20
N ASP A 390 9.07 13.14 20.54
CA ASP A 390 9.76 11.98 19.95
C ASP A 390 9.83 12.01 18.41
N GLY A 391 9.96 13.21 17.83
CA GLY A 391 10.01 13.42 16.38
C GLY A 391 8.65 13.46 15.68
N GLN A 392 7.54 13.28 16.41
CA GLN A 392 6.19 13.46 15.91
C GLN A 392 5.62 14.81 16.36
N VAL A 393 5.08 15.58 15.41
CA VAL A 393 4.39 16.83 15.75
C VAL A 393 2.95 16.54 16.15
N ILE A 394 2.56 17.08 17.30
CA ILE A 394 1.26 16.88 17.91
C ILE A 394 0.64 18.26 18.21
N LEU A 395 -0.60 18.44 17.76
CA LEU A 395 -1.47 19.52 18.20
C LEU A 395 -2.33 19.02 19.37
N ARG A 396 -2.17 19.62 20.55
CA ARG A 396 -2.90 19.21 21.77
C ARG A 396 -3.24 20.41 22.66
N GLN A 397 -4.06 20.19 23.68
CA GLN A 397 -4.26 21.19 24.74
C GLN A 397 -2.98 21.31 25.56
N ALA A 398 -2.55 22.54 25.84
CA ALA A 398 -1.32 22.80 26.58
C ALA A 398 -1.48 22.39 28.05
N ALA A 399 -0.69 21.42 28.49
CA ALA A 399 -0.82 20.78 29.81
C ALA A 399 -0.65 21.77 30.98
N ALA A 400 0.22 22.77 30.81
CA ALA A 400 0.45 23.83 31.78
C ALA A 400 0.00 25.19 31.22
N SER A 401 -1.30 25.48 31.35
CA SER A 401 -1.86 26.76 30.92
C SER A 401 -2.39 27.53 32.12
N GLU A 402 -1.99 28.79 32.25
CA GLU A 402 -2.53 29.72 33.24
C GLU A 402 -3.95 30.14 32.84
N CYS A 403 -4.80 30.40 33.84
CA CYS A 403 -6.17 30.88 33.61
C CYS A 403 -6.19 32.41 33.54
N THR A 404 -7.19 32.99 32.85
CA THR A 404 -7.40 34.45 32.84
C THR A 404 -8.73 34.75 33.52
N ALA A 405 -8.71 35.55 34.57
CA ALA A 405 -9.91 36.06 35.22
C ALA A 405 -10.60 37.13 34.34
N SER A 406 -11.88 37.42 34.57
CA SER A 406 -12.65 38.40 33.77
C SER A 406 -12.12 39.83 33.88
N ASN A 407 -11.31 40.12 34.91
CA ASN A 407 -10.58 41.39 35.04
C ASN A 407 -9.25 41.43 34.26
N GLY A 408 -8.94 40.39 33.48
CA GLY A 408 -7.71 40.26 32.69
C GLY A 408 -6.50 39.73 33.47
N GLN A 409 -6.61 39.45 34.77
CA GLN A 409 -5.48 38.92 35.56
C GLN A 409 -5.21 37.44 35.25
N THR A 410 -3.92 37.10 35.15
CA THR A 410 -3.46 35.73 34.96
C THR A 410 -3.35 34.99 36.30
N LYS A 411 -3.80 33.73 36.32
CA LYS A 411 -3.93 32.87 37.49
C LYS A 411 -3.17 31.58 37.28
N LYS A 412 -2.29 31.23 38.22
CA LYS A 412 -1.49 30.00 38.14
C LYS A 412 -2.36 28.77 38.35
N ILE A 413 -1.88 27.62 37.88
CA ILE A 413 -2.53 26.32 38.13
C ILE A 413 -2.70 26.14 39.65
N ASP A 414 -3.87 25.64 40.04
CA ASP A 414 -4.34 25.49 41.41
C ASP A 414 -4.66 26.79 42.18
N GLU A 415 -4.40 27.98 41.61
CA GLU A 415 -4.80 29.26 42.21
C GLU A 415 -6.32 29.41 42.22
N THR A 416 -6.87 29.91 43.33
CA THR A 416 -8.29 30.23 43.47
C THR A 416 -8.52 31.74 43.50
N TRP A 417 -9.64 32.18 42.94
CA TRP A 417 -10.05 33.59 42.99
C TRP A 417 -11.57 33.71 42.99
N VAL A 418 -12.05 34.85 43.47
CA VAL A 418 -13.48 35.19 43.47
C VAL A 418 -13.80 35.99 42.21
N GLU A 419 -14.87 35.61 41.54
CA GLU A 419 -15.42 36.32 40.38
C GLU A 419 -16.94 36.42 40.49
N GLY A 420 -17.43 37.62 40.83
CA GLY A 420 -18.82 37.80 41.24
C GLY A 420 -19.12 36.98 42.50
N ASN A 421 -20.19 36.21 42.48
CA ASN A 421 -20.59 35.33 43.60
C ASN A 421 -19.98 33.92 43.51
N PHE A 422 -18.97 33.70 42.67
CA PHE A 422 -18.39 32.38 42.44
C PHE A 422 -16.90 32.35 42.79
N VAL A 423 -16.49 31.28 43.45
CA VAL A 423 -15.07 30.94 43.63
C VAL A 423 -14.66 30.06 42.47
N ARG A 424 -13.63 30.49 41.75
CA ARG A 424 -13.01 29.74 40.66
C ARG A 424 -11.67 29.19 41.10
N LYS A 425 -11.30 28.03 40.55
CA LYS A 425 -9.98 27.42 40.65
C LYS A 425 -9.41 27.18 39.27
N CYS A 426 -8.16 27.58 39.04
CA CYS A 426 -7.49 27.26 37.79
C CYS A 426 -7.10 25.77 37.78
N SER A 427 -7.67 25.02 36.84
CA SER A 427 -7.34 23.62 36.63
C SER A 427 -6.22 23.48 35.59
N GLN A 428 -5.78 22.24 35.36
CA GLN A 428 -4.92 21.92 34.23
C GLN A 428 -5.57 22.37 32.92
N TYR A 429 -4.75 22.64 31.91
CA TYR A 429 -5.22 23.13 30.60
C TYR A 429 -5.87 24.53 30.60
N GLY A 430 -5.69 25.32 31.68
CA GLY A 430 -6.12 26.74 31.72
C GLY A 430 -7.62 26.92 31.86
N ILE A 431 -8.31 25.88 32.37
CA ILE A 431 -9.76 25.86 32.56
C ILE A 431 -10.09 26.40 33.96
N ALA A 432 -10.87 27.48 34.03
CA ALA A 432 -11.33 28.05 35.29
C ALA A 432 -12.62 27.37 35.77
N LEU A 433 -12.49 26.44 36.71
CA LEU A 433 -13.62 25.68 37.28
C LEU A 433 -14.27 26.44 38.42
N ILE A 434 -15.60 26.53 38.46
CA ILE A 434 -16.31 27.04 39.65
C ILE A 434 -16.33 25.93 40.71
N THR A 435 -15.80 26.23 41.90
CA THR A 435 -15.65 25.27 43.01
C THR A 435 -16.56 25.56 44.20
N ALA A 436 -17.00 26.81 44.36
CA ALA A 436 -17.90 27.25 45.43
C ALA A 436 -18.60 28.57 45.03
N CYS A 437 -19.55 29.01 45.84
CA CYS A 437 -20.05 30.38 45.80
C CYS A 437 -19.38 31.21 46.90
N HIS A 438 -19.24 32.52 46.68
CA HIS A 438 -18.68 33.45 47.65
C HIS A 438 -19.76 34.42 48.13
N VAL A 439 -19.79 34.68 49.44
CA VAL A 439 -20.65 35.70 50.06
C VAL A 439 -19.78 36.62 50.90
N ASP A 440 -19.83 37.92 50.58
CA ASP A 440 -19.08 38.95 51.30
C ASP A 440 -19.38 38.90 52.81
N GLY A 441 -18.34 38.81 53.63
CA GLY A 441 -18.45 38.75 55.09
C GLY A 441 -18.87 37.40 55.68
N PHE A 442 -19.25 36.42 54.86
CA PHE A 442 -19.56 35.04 55.31
C PHE A 442 -18.51 34.02 54.85
N GLY A 443 -17.97 34.17 53.64
CA GLY A 443 -16.99 33.25 53.06
C GLY A 443 -17.58 32.34 51.99
N GLU A 444 -17.02 31.12 51.87
CA GLU A 444 -17.33 30.20 50.77
C GLU A 444 -18.46 29.22 51.12
N ILE A 445 -19.37 29.01 50.17
CA ILE A 445 -20.44 28.02 50.23
C ILE A 445 -20.14 26.93 49.20
N PRO A 446 -19.91 25.66 49.60
CA PRO A 446 -19.69 24.58 48.66
C PRO A 446 -20.87 24.41 47.69
N LEU A 447 -20.59 23.92 46.48
CA LEU A 447 -21.63 23.64 45.48
C LEU A 447 -22.69 22.69 46.04
N ASN A 448 -23.94 22.93 45.68
CA ASN A 448 -25.14 22.22 46.15
C ASN A 448 -25.34 22.27 47.67
N ARG A 449 -24.84 23.34 48.32
CA ARG A 449 -25.08 23.63 49.74
C ARG A 449 -25.73 24.99 49.90
N ASN A 450 -26.37 25.13 51.06
CA ASN A 450 -26.98 26.36 51.51
C ASN A 450 -26.28 26.83 52.79
N ALA A 451 -26.22 28.14 53.00
CA ALA A 451 -25.72 28.75 54.21
C ALA A 451 -26.71 29.78 54.73
N THR A 452 -26.81 29.94 56.04
CA THR A 452 -27.67 30.94 56.67
C THR A 452 -26.82 31.92 57.45
N SER A 453 -27.04 33.22 57.24
CA SER A 453 -26.41 34.28 58.01
C SER A 453 -27.41 35.41 58.25
N GLY A 454 -27.69 35.70 59.53
CA GLY A 454 -28.79 36.58 59.92
C GLY A 454 -30.14 36.07 59.39
N ASN A 455 -30.89 36.97 58.72
CA ASN A 455 -32.20 36.63 58.13
C ASN A 455 -32.11 36.16 56.67
N HIS A 456 -30.92 35.79 56.17
CA HIS A 456 -30.71 35.40 54.78
C HIS A 456 -30.24 33.96 54.66
N VAL A 457 -30.80 33.25 53.67
CA VAL A 457 -30.34 31.93 53.21
C VAL A 457 -29.70 32.09 51.84
N TYR A 458 -28.43 31.73 51.72
CA TYR A 458 -27.68 31.71 50.47
C TYR A 458 -27.64 30.28 49.93
N MET A 459 -27.96 30.11 48.65
CA MET A 459 -28.03 28.81 48.00
C MET A 459 -27.05 28.78 46.83
N CYS A 460 -26.11 27.85 46.87
CA CYS A 460 -25.13 27.63 45.81
C CYS A 460 -25.49 26.35 45.05
N GLY A 461 -25.98 26.48 43.81
CA GLY A 461 -26.47 25.37 43.01
C GLY A 461 -25.58 25.04 41.81
N LYS A 462 -25.44 23.75 41.53
CA LYS A 462 -24.88 23.19 40.30
C LYS A 462 -25.81 22.11 39.76
N ASP A 463 -26.35 22.33 38.56
CA ASP A 463 -27.16 21.37 37.81
C ASP A 463 -26.55 21.18 36.41
N GLY A 464 -25.90 20.03 36.20
CA GLY A 464 -25.07 19.80 35.01
C GLY A 464 -23.98 20.87 34.85
N ASP A 465 -24.01 21.58 33.72
CA ASP A 465 -23.09 22.67 33.38
C ASP A 465 -23.59 24.06 33.82
N LYS A 466 -24.77 24.14 34.46
CA LYS A 466 -25.34 25.40 34.94
C LYS A 466 -25.02 25.62 36.42
N TYR A 467 -24.59 26.85 36.72
CA TYR A 467 -24.28 27.31 38.07
C TYR A 467 -25.24 28.42 38.47
N SER A 468 -25.74 28.39 39.71
CA SER A 468 -26.68 29.39 40.22
C SER A 468 -26.30 29.82 41.64
N PHE A 469 -26.41 31.11 41.91
CA PHE A 469 -26.33 31.66 43.26
C PHE A 469 -27.61 32.42 43.56
N ASN A 470 -28.33 32.01 44.59
CA ASN A 470 -29.62 32.60 44.97
C ASN A 470 -29.62 33.01 46.45
N THR A 471 -30.32 34.09 46.76
CA THR A 471 -30.50 34.57 48.13
C THR A 471 -32.00 34.58 48.48
N GLY A 472 -32.35 33.91 49.58
CA GLY A 472 -33.68 33.93 50.19
C GLY A 472 -33.66 34.55 51.59
N ARG A 473 -34.83 34.73 52.20
CA ARG A 473 -34.97 35.17 53.60
C ARG A 473 -35.48 34.03 54.47
N THR A 474 -34.93 33.89 55.67
CA THR A 474 -35.53 33.04 56.70
C THR A 474 -36.76 33.74 57.26
N LEU A 475 -37.87 33.01 57.36
CA LEU A 475 -39.11 33.47 57.99
C LEU A 475 -38.95 33.63 59.50
#